data_AF-A0A8X6TFL6-F1
#
_entry.id   AF-A0A8X6TFL6-F1
#
_cell.length_a   1.000
_cell.length_b   1.000
_cell.length_c   1.000
_cell.angle_alpha   90.00
_cell.angle_beta   90.00
_cell.angle_gamma   90.00
#
_symmetry.space_group_name_H-M   'P 1'
#
loop_
_entity.id
_entity.type
_entity.pdbx_description
1 polymer ?
#
loop_
_entity_poly.entity_id
_entity_poly.type
_entity_poly.pdbx_seq_one_letter_code
_entity_poly.pdbx_strand_id
1 'polypeptide(L)'
;MRCIGKGAESAVMFCGIMNLPPPPTKFTKFNNNLLQAARETCEESMAEAVHEAVEENEGGRDIAVAVDGSWQKRGFSSKNGVVTVTSVDTGKVIDVEILSKHCICPNKTKHLQNCKRNFVGYSGKMEVTAFFSELYLKNEDNNCSLELLMKCSNLEGADSLWNGGFGLLWLQCILYRLHMR
;
A
#
# COMPACT_ATOMS: atom_id res chain seq x y z
N MET A 1 -12.42 -2.97 19.16
CA MET A 1 -11.34 -3.93 18.83
C MET A 1 -10.67 -3.62 17.50
N ARG A 2 -10.27 -2.36 17.26
CA ARG A 2 -9.61 -1.93 16.03
C ARG A 2 -8.12 -2.29 16.01
N CYS A 3 -7.41 -2.11 17.14
CA CYS A 3 -5.97 -2.35 17.24
C CYS A 3 -5.56 -3.80 16.91
N ILE A 4 -6.47 -4.76 17.07
CA ILE A 4 -6.24 -6.18 16.74
C ILE A 4 -6.86 -6.58 15.39
N GLY A 5 -7.37 -5.64 14.60
CA GLY A 5 -7.94 -5.90 13.27
C GLY A 5 -9.26 -6.69 13.28
N LYS A 6 -9.95 -6.80 14.41
CA LYS A 6 -11.20 -7.61 14.55
C LYS A 6 -12.49 -6.81 14.37
N GLY A 7 -12.43 -5.48 14.48
CA GLY A 7 -13.56 -4.59 14.13
C GLY A 7 -14.69 -4.53 15.16
N ALA A 8 -15.87 -4.10 14.71
CA ALA A 8 -17.06 -3.91 15.55
C ALA A 8 -17.73 -5.23 15.95
N GLU A 9 -17.92 -6.15 15.00
CA GLU A 9 -18.53 -7.47 15.21
C GLU A 9 -17.89 -8.21 16.38
N SER A 10 -16.56 -8.28 16.39
CA SER A 10 -15.84 -8.96 17.45
C SER A 10 -15.98 -8.23 18.80
N ALA A 11 -16.11 -6.90 18.80
CA ALA A 11 -16.37 -6.14 20.03
C ALA A 11 -17.77 -6.43 20.58
N VAL A 12 -18.78 -6.59 19.70
CA VAL A 12 -20.14 -6.98 20.10
C VAL A 12 -20.12 -8.38 20.73
N MET A 13 -19.47 -9.34 20.07
CA MET A 13 -19.32 -10.70 20.58
C MET A 13 -18.61 -10.72 21.94
N PHE A 14 -17.49 -9.98 22.07
CA PHE A 14 -16.74 -9.90 23.32
C PHE A 14 -17.57 -9.30 24.46
N CYS A 15 -18.27 -8.19 24.21
CA CYS A 15 -19.16 -7.60 25.22
C CYS A 15 -20.27 -8.57 25.62
N GLY A 16 -20.85 -9.30 24.66
CA GLY A 16 -21.85 -10.33 24.93
C GLY A 16 -21.34 -11.46 25.82
N ILE A 17 -20.14 -11.98 25.55
CA ILE A 17 -19.51 -13.04 26.36
C ILE A 17 -19.21 -12.56 27.78
N MET A 18 -18.74 -11.32 27.92
CA MET A 18 -18.35 -10.73 29.21
C MET A 18 -19.52 -10.11 29.98
N ASN A 19 -20.75 -10.20 29.46
CA ASN A 19 -21.93 -9.53 30.01
C ASN A 19 -21.73 -8.02 30.22
N LEU A 20 -21.03 -7.37 29.28
CA LEU A 20 -20.76 -5.94 29.26
C LEU A 20 -21.82 -5.21 28.41
N PRO A 21 -22.04 -3.90 28.62
CA PRO A 21 -22.87 -3.11 27.73
C PRO A 21 -22.34 -3.15 26.28
N PRO A 22 -23.22 -2.99 25.27
CA PRO A 22 -22.83 -3.07 23.88
C PRO A 22 -21.81 -1.98 23.53
N PRO A 23 -20.88 -2.26 22.59
CA PRO A 23 -19.90 -1.28 22.16
C PRO A 23 -20.57 -0.08 21.45
N PRO A 24 -19.87 1.07 21.34
CA PRO A 24 -20.41 2.27 20.72
C PRO A 24 -21.01 2.03 19.33
N THR A 25 -22.25 2.48 19.12
CA THR A 25 -23.03 2.26 17.89
C THR A 25 -22.49 3.03 16.68
N LYS A 26 -21.76 4.13 16.91
CA LYS A 26 -21.22 5.01 15.87
C LYS A 26 -19.87 4.56 15.31
N PHE A 27 -19.52 3.27 15.41
CA PHE A 27 -18.24 2.73 14.95
C PHE A 27 -17.89 3.12 13.51
N THR A 28 -18.83 2.98 12.58
CA THR A 28 -18.61 3.31 11.16
C THR A 28 -18.30 4.78 10.96
N LYS A 29 -19.03 5.67 11.65
CA LYS A 29 -18.80 7.12 11.56
C LYS A 29 -17.38 7.49 11.99
N PHE A 30 -16.94 6.98 13.15
CA PHE A 30 -15.59 7.26 13.64
C PHE A 30 -14.51 6.69 12.73
N ASN A 31 -14.69 5.49 12.17
CA ASN A 31 -13.72 4.94 11.22
C ASN A 31 -13.64 5.74 9.92
N ASN A 32 -14.77 6.25 9.42
CA ASN A 32 -14.76 7.11 8.23
C ASN A 32 -14.00 8.41 8.49
N ASN A 33 -14.25 9.06 9.63
CA ASN A 33 -13.53 10.28 10.00
C ASN A 33 -12.02 10.02 10.14
N LEU A 34 -11.63 8.92 10.78
CA LEU A 34 -10.23 8.54 10.92
C LEU A 34 -9.58 8.17 9.59
N LEU A 35 -10.33 7.52 8.70
CA LEU A 35 -9.86 7.21 7.35
C LEU A 35 -9.63 8.47 6.54
N GLN A 36 -10.52 9.45 6.64
CA GLN A 36 -10.38 10.73 5.96
C GLN A 36 -9.15 11.49 6.46
N ALA A 37 -9.02 11.69 7.77
CA ALA A 37 -7.86 12.37 8.33
C ALA A 37 -6.53 11.67 7.98
N ALA A 38 -6.50 10.33 8.02
CA ALA A 38 -5.31 9.57 7.64
C ALA A 38 -4.98 9.71 6.14
N ARG A 39 -5.98 9.86 5.26
CA ARG A 39 -5.76 10.09 3.82
C ARG A 39 -5.21 11.48 3.56
N GLU A 40 -5.82 12.50 4.15
CA GLU A 40 -5.38 13.89 4.03
C GLU A 40 -3.91 14.02 4.45
N THR A 41 -3.55 13.50 5.64
CA THR A 41 -2.15 13.50 6.10
C THR A 41 -1.22 12.68 5.21
N CYS A 42 -1.69 11.58 4.63
CA CYS A 42 -0.89 10.77 3.71
C CYS A 42 -0.61 11.53 2.41
N GLU A 43 -1.61 12.19 1.84
CA GLU A 43 -1.49 12.99 0.61
C GLU A 43 -0.54 14.17 0.81
N GLU A 44 -0.67 14.90 1.93
CA GLU A 44 0.25 15.99 2.30
C GLU A 44 1.69 15.47 2.45
N SER A 45 1.88 14.39 3.22
CA SER A 45 3.19 13.81 3.47
C SER A 45 3.87 13.27 2.20
N MET A 46 3.11 12.67 1.28
CA MET A 46 3.63 12.17 0.01
C MET A 46 4.01 13.32 -0.93
N ALA A 47 3.23 14.41 -0.95
CA ALA A 47 3.55 15.60 -1.74
C ALA A 47 4.85 16.28 -1.24
N GLU A 48 5.02 16.39 0.08
CA GLU A 48 6.27 16.88 0.69
C GLU A 48 7.46 15.96 0.37
N ALA A 49 7.27 14.64 0.43
CA ALA A 49 8.31 13.67 0.10
C ALA A 49 8.80 13.79 -1.36
N VAL A 50 7.90 14.11 -2.30
CA VAL A 50 8.28 14.38 -3.69
C VAL A 50 9.07 15.68 -3.80
N HIS A 51 8.63 16.75 -3.13
CA HIS A 51 9.33 18.03 -3.15
C HIS A 51 10.77 17.90 -2.66
N GLU A 52 10.96 17.25 -1.50
CA GLU A 52 12.29 17.00 -0.96
C GLU A 52 13.16 16.13 -1.86
N ALA A 53 12.58 15.09 -2.49
CA ALA A 53 13.32 14.25 -3.42
C ALA A 53 13.79 15.02 -4.66
N VAL A 54 13.01 16.00 -5.13
CA VAL A 54 13.41 16.90 -6.23
C VAL A 54 14.51 17.87 -5.78
N GLU A 55 14.41 18.42 -4.58
CA GLU A 55 15.44 19.33 -4.04
C GLU A 55 16.78 18.62 -3.82
N GLU A 56 16.77 17.41 -3.26
CA GLU A 56 17.99 16.60 -3.08
C GLU A 56 18.63 16.20 -4.42
N ASN A 57 17.81 16.07 -5.47
CA ASN A 57 18.27 15.79 -6.83
C ASN A 57 18.63 17.06 -7.63
N GLU A 58 18.98 18.16 -6.95
CA GLU A 58 19.37 19.44 -7.55
C GLU A 58 18.32 20.04 -8.50
N GLY A 59 17.03 19.80 -8.21
CA GLY A 59 15.90 20.20 -9.07
C GLY A 59 15.59 19.23 -10.21
N GLY A 60 16.35 18.13 -10.30
CA GLY A 60 16.09 17.02 -11.21
C GLY A 60 14.82 16.27 -10.83
N ARG A 61 13.94 16.05 -11.81
CA ARG A 61 12.69 15.29 -11.61
C ARG A 61 12.85 13.79 -11.85
N ASP A 62 14.07 13.36 -12.15
CA ASP A 62 14.44 11.97 -12.39
C ASP A 62 14.80 11.30 -11.07
N ILE A 63 13.82 10.71 -10.39
CA ILE A 63 13.97 10.17 -9.03
C ILE A 63 14.16 8.65 -9.10
N ALA A 64 15.17 8.13 -8.41
CA ALA A 64 15.32 6.69 -8.21
C ALA A 64 14.34 6.22 -7.13
N VAL A 65 13.58 5.16 -7.42
CA VAL A 65 12.57 4.61 -6.49
C VAL A 65 12.72 3.11 -6.27
N ALA A 66 12.54 2.70 -5.02
CA ALA A 66 12.35 1.33 -4.63
C ALA A 66 10.85 1.05 -4.48
N VAL A 67 10.40 -0.09 -4.98
CA VAL A 67 9.00 -0.51 -4.84
C VAL A 67 8.97 -1.74 -3.94
N ASP A 68 8.14 -1.66 -2.91
CA ASP A 68 7.89 -2.75 -1.98
C ASP A 68 6.39 -3.03 -1.90
N GLY A 69 6.04 -4.29 -1.70
CA GLY A 69 4.66 -4.70 -1.44
C GLY A 69 4.49 -5.14 0.01
N SER A 70 3.26 -5.15 0.50
CA SER A 70 2.90 -5.81 1.74
C SER A 70 1.53 -6.49 1.62
N TRP A 71 1.36 -7.64 2.30
CA TRP A 71 0.21 -8.54 2.13
C TRP A 71 -0.37 -8.88 3.49
N GLN A 72 -1.70 -8.91 3.59
CA GLN A 72 -2.39 -9.30 4.82
C GLN A 72 -2.04 -10.71 5.32
N LYS A 73 -1.75 -11.65 4.41
CA LYS A 73 -1.47 -13.05 4.73
C LYS A 73 -0.27 -13.58 3.94
N ARG A 74 0.55 -14.40 4.59
CA ARG A 74 1.62 -15.16 3.93
C ARG A 74 1.06 -16.26 3.01
N GLY A 75 1.87 -16.75 2.08
CA GLY A 75 1.58 -17.92 1.25
C GLY A 75 0.61 -17.65 0.09
N PHE A 76 0.73 -16.52 -0.60
CA PHE A 76 -0.06 -16.17 -1.80
C PHE A 76 -1.60 -16.29 -1.65
N SER A 77 -2.09 -16.28 -0.41
CA SER A 77 -3.51 -16.41 -0.06
C SER A 77 -4.15 -15.07 0.33
N SER A 78 -3.36 -13.99 0.28
CA SER A 78 -3.82 -12.67 0.70
C SER A 78 -4.94 -12.16 -0.21
N LYS A 79 -5.96 -11.56 0.39
CA LYS A 79 -7.04 -10.88 -0.34
C LYS A 79 -6.73 -9.40 -0.57
N ASN A 80 -5.90 -8.81 0.28
CA ASN A 80 -5.53 -7.41 0.22
C ASN A 80 -4.01 -7.30 0.13
N GLY A 81 -3.54 -6.35 -0.66
CA GLY A 81 -2.14 -5.99 -0.78
C GLY A 81 -2.03 -4.47 -0.79
N VAL A 82 -0.91 -3.97 -0.31
CA VAL A 82 -0.49 -2.58 -0.48
C VAL A 82 0.83 -2.61 -1.21
N VAL A 83 1.06 -1.66 -2.11
CA VAL A 83 2.34 -1.46 -2.76
C VAL A 83 2.75 -0.03 -2.51
N THR A 84 3.97 0.16 -2.05
CA THR A 84 4.55 1.45 -1.70
C THR A 84 5.73 1.73 -2.61
N VAL A 85 5.79 2.97 -3.09
CA VAL A 85 6.92 3.48 -3.85
C VAL A 85 7.68 4.44 -2.96
N THR A 86 8.96 4.18 -2.80
CA THR A 86 9.84 4.89 -1.88
C THR A 86 10.99 5.47 -2.67
N SER A 87 11.32 6.75 -2.46
CA SER A 87 12.55 7.34 -2.99
C SER A 87 13.76 6.59 -2.44
N VAL A 88 14.70 6.22 -3.31
CA VAL A 88 15.96 5.59 -2.88
C VAL A 88 16.84 6.61 -2.15
N ASP A 89 16.79 7.87 -2.59
CA ASP A 89 17.67 8.92 -2.10
C ASP A 89 17.23 9.43 -0.72
N THR A 90 15.95 9.83 -0.59
CA THR A 90 15.40 10.34 0.68
C THR A 90 14.91 9.23 1.63
N GLY A 91 14.67 8.02 1.11
CA GLY A 91 14.03 6.93 1.86
C GLY A 91 12.55 7.18 2.19
N LYS A 92 11.92 8.22 1.62
CA LYS A 92 10.53 8.58 1.89
C LYS A 92 9.56 7.95 0.90
N VAL A 93 8.33 7.69 1.37
CA VAL A 93 7.26 7.13 0.52
C VAL A 93 6.69 8.24 -0.37
N ILE A 94 6.76 8.04 -1.68
CA ILE A 94 6.27 8.94 -2.73
C ILE A 94 4.83 8.59 -3.13
N ASP A 95 4.49 7.31 -3.19
CA ASP A 95 3.16 6.86 -3.61
C ASP A 95 2.78 5.52 -2.97
N VAL A 96 1.48 5.26 -2.85
CA VAL A 96 0.91 4.05 -2.27
C VAL A 96 -0.33 3.59 -3.04
N GLU A 97 -0.31 2.34 -3.50
CA GLU A 97 -1.45 1.70 -4.17
C GLU A 97 -2.01 0.55 -3.31
N ILE A 98 -3.34 0.55 -3.12
CA ILE A 98 -4.01 -0.43 -2.27
C ILE A 98 -4.85 -1.36 -3.11
N LEU A 99 -4.43 -2.62 -3.26
CA LEU A 99 -5.14 -3.63 -4.02
C LEU A 99 -5.99 -4.55 -3.12
N SER A 100 -7.19 -4.86 -3.59
CA SER A 100 -8.18 -5.70 -2.93
C SER A 100 -8.85 -6.63 -3.94
N LYS A 101 -8.81 -7.92 -3.62
CA LYS A 101 -9.61 -8.98 -4.24
C LYS A 101 -10.94 -9.19 -3.54
N HIS A 102 -11.13 -8.54 -2.39
CA HIS A 102 -12.29 -8.78 -1.56
C HIS A 102 -13.53 -8.11 -2.15
N CYS A 103 -14.49 -8.94 -2.54
CA CYS A 103 -15.79 -8.50 -3.01
C CYS A 103 -16.79 -8.49 -1.85
N ILE A 104 -17.30 -7.30 -1.51
CA ILE A 104 -18.41 -7.11 -0.55
C ILE A 104 -19.67 -6.77 -1.36
N CYS A 105 -20.13 -7.70 -2.20
CA CYS A 105 -21.38 -7.54 -2.93
C CYS A 105 -22.45 -8.44 -2.27
N PRO A 106 -23.47 -7.88 -1.62
CA PRO A 106 -24.52 -8.67 -0.97
C PRO A 106 -25.36 -9.48 -1.97
N ASN A 107 -25.46 -9.04 -3.23
CA ASN A 107 -26.15 -9.75 -4.30
C ASN A 107 -25.28 -9.83 -5.55
N LYS A 108 -25.06 -11.06 -6.08
CA LYS A 108 -24.25 -11.31 -7.29
C LYS A 108 -24.84 -10.68 -8.55
N THR A 109 -26.13 -10.38 -8.56
CA THR A 109 -26.87 -9.82 -9.71
C THR A 109 -26.53 -8.36 -10.01
N LYS A 110 -26.10 -7.56 -9.02
CA LYS A 110 -25.62 -6.17 -9.21
C LYS A 110 -24.12 -6.03 -8.95
N HIS A 111 -23.37 -7.12 -9.12
CA HIS A 111 -21.94 -7.18 -8.81
C HIS A 111 -21.15 -6.08 -9.53
N LEU A 112 -21.37 -5.89 -10.82
CA LEU A 112 -20.62 -4.92 -11.64
C LEU A 112 -20.75 -3.48 -11.17
N GLN A 113 -21.88 -3.09 -10.55
CA GLN A 113 -22.16 -1.69 -10.19
C GLN A 113 -21.68 -1.32 -8.78
N ASN A 114 -21.61 -2.30 -7.86
CA ASN A 114 -21.36 -2.04 -6.43
C ASN A 114 -20.08 -2.73 -5.91
N CYS A 115 -19.29 -3.37 -6.76
CA CYS A 115 -18.10 -4.07 -6.32
C CYS A 115 -16.96 -3.09 -6.04
N LYS A 116 -16.47 -3.11 -4.79
CA LYS A 116 -15.29 -2.36 -4.36
C LYS A 116 -13.95 -3.08 -4.60
N ARG A 117 -13.98 -4.19 -5.35
CA ARG A 117 -12.77 -4.95 -5.69
C ARG A 117 -12.07 -4.24 -6.85
N ASN A 118 -10.83 -3.85 -6.66
CA ASN A 118 -10.00 -3.23 -7.71
C ASN A 118 -9.01 -4.21 -8.36
N PHE A 119 -8.76 -5.38 -7.78
CA PHE A 119 -7.81 -6.35 -8.34
C PHE A 119 -8.45 -7.69 -8.73
N VAL A 120 -8.08 -8.20 -9.92
CA VAL A 120 -8.47 -9.52 -10.43
C VAL A 120 -7.22 -10.31 -10.80
N GLY A 121 -6.98 -11.42 -10.09
CA GLY A 121 -5.82 -12.28 -10.34
C GLY A 121 -5.37 -13.06 -9.10
N TYR A 122 -4.24 -13.76 -9.22
CA TYR A 122 -3.57 -14.43 -8.10
C TYR A 122 -2.77 -13.42 -7.26
N SER A 123 -2.55 -13.71 -5.97
CA SER A 123 -1.91 -12.75 -5.04
C SER A 123 -0.49 -12.35 -5.45
N GLY A 124 0.28 -13.27 -6.04
CA GLY A 124 1.64 -12.97 -6.52
C GLY A 124 1.68 -11.98 -7.68
N LYS A 125 0.56 -11.77 -8.40
CA LYS A 125 0.48 -10.77 -9.48
C LYS A 125 0.14 -9.37 -8.95
N MET A 126 -0.28 -9.25 -7.69
CA MET A 126 -0.70 -7.96 -7.12
C MET A 126 0.44 -6.94 -7.14
N GLU A 127 1.67 -7.34 -6.82
CA GLU A 127 2.84 -6.47 -6.82
C GLU A 127 3.12 -5.91 -8.22
N VAL A 128 3.22 -6.82 -9.19
CA VAL A 128 3.48 -6.48 -10.60
C VAL A 128 2.35 -5.60 -11.14
N THR A 129 1.09 -5.94 -10.86
CA THR A 129 -0.03 -5.15 -11.36
C THR A 129 -0.11 -3.78 -10.72
N ALA A 130 0.06 -3.63 -9.40
CA ALA A 130 0.07 -2.30 -8.78
C ALA A 130 1.21 -1.43 -9.33
N PHE A 131 2.39 -2.03 -9.55
CA PHE A 131 3.51 -1.33 -10.17
C PHE A 131 3.15 -0.82 -11.58
N PHE A 132 2.56 -1.68 -12.43
CA PHE A 132 2.24 -1.29 -13.81
C PHE A 132 0.95 -0.46 -13.96
N SER A 133 -0.04 -0.62 -13.08
CA SER A 133 -1.36 0.01 -13.26
C SER A 133 -1.38 1.48 -12.86
N GLU A 134 -0.64 1.87 -11.82
CA GLU A 134 -0.77 3.23 -11.26
C GLU A 134 0.46 4.11 -11.56
N LEU A 135 1.69 3.57 -11.50
CA LEU A 135 2.91 4.36 -11.76
C LEU A 135 3.10 4.73 -13.24
N TYR A 136 2.51 3.98 -14.16
CA TYR A 136 2.62 4.27 -15.60
C TYR A 136 1.45 5.14 -16.11
N LEU A 137 0.23 4.95 -15.60
CA LEU A 137 -0.99 5.55 -16.20
C LEU A 137 -1.40 6.90 -15.60
N LYS A 138 -1.15 7.19 -14.31
CA LYS A 138 -1.30 8.58 -13.79
C LYS A 138 -0.31 9.57 -14.41
N ASN A 139 0.70 9.05 -15.11
CA ASN A 139 1.75 9.81 -15.79
C ASN A 139 1.49 10.06 -17.28
N GLU A 140 0.46 9.47 -17.91
CA GLU A 140 0.14 9.77 -19.32
C GLU A 140 -0.35 11.22 -19.51
N ASP A 141 -0.88 11.86 -18.47
CA ASP A 141 -1.16 13.30 -18.47
C ASP A 141 0.12 14.16 -18.26
N ASN A 142 1.23 13.56 -17.82
CA ASN A 142 2.48 14.24 -17.41
C ASN A 142 3.76 13.80 -18.18
N ASN A 143 3.67 12.94 -19.20
CA ASN A 143 4.80 12.54 -20.08
C ASN A 143 6.03 11.91 -19.37
N CYS A 144 5.84 11.10 -18.32
CA CYS A 144 6.94 10.43 -17.61
C CYS A 144 7.25 9.02 -18.17
N SER A 145 8.50 8.57 -18.08
CA SER A 145 8.96 7.22 -18.48
C SER A 145 9.64 6.50 -17.33
N LEU A 146 9.52 5.17 -17.24
CA LEU A 146 10.13 4.34 -16.20
C LEU A 146 11.24 3.47 -16.79
N GLU A 147 12.39 3.42 -16.13
CA GLU A 147 13.50 2.52 -16.47
C GLU A 147 13.79 1.58 -15.30
N LEU A 148 13.87 0.27 -15.56
CA LEU A 148 14.27 -0.70 -14.53
C LEU A 148 15.78 -0.59 -14.31
N LEU A 149 16.19 -0.17 -13.12
CA LEU A 149 17.62 -0.07 -12.78
C LEU A 149 18.19 -1.40 -12.31
N MET A 150 17.48 -2.10 -11.42
CA MET A 150 17.96 -3.37 -10.91
C MET A 150 16.81 -4.20 -10.34
N LYS A 151 16.77 -5.48 -10.71
CA LYS A 151 15.92 -6.47 -10.05
C LYS A 151 16.75 -7.17 -8.97
N CYS A 152 16.44 -6.94 -7.71
CA CYS A 152 17.09 -7.67 -6.62
C CYS A 152 16.48 -9.07 -6.55
N SER A 153 17.06 -10.01 -7.29
CA SER A 153 16.60 -11.41 -7.31
C SER A 153 17.33 -12.34 -6.35
N ASN A 154 18.41 -11.91 -5.69
CA ASN A 154 19.11 -12.69 -4.65
C ASN A 154 19.86 -11.73 -3.73
N LEU A 155 19.41 -11.60 -2.48
CA LEU A 155 20.11 -10.83 -1.45
C LEU A 155 20.83 -11.80 -0.50
N GLU A 156 22.00 -12.27 -0.91
CA GLU A 156 23.07 -12.56 0.05
C GLU A 156 23.84 -11.23 0.24
N GLY A 157 23.32 -10.32 1.07
CA GLY A 157 24.01 -9.06 1.34
C GLY A 157 23.21 -7.84 1.79
N ALA A 158 21.88 -7.91 1.94
CA ALA A 158 21.08 -6.78 2.44
C ALA A 158 21.15 -6.56 3.97
N ASP A 159 22.04 -7.27 4.67
CA ASP A 159 22.14 -7.22 6.13
C ASP A 159 22.67 -5.86 6.67
N SER A 160 23.26 -5.00 5.81
CA SER A 160 23.86 -3.74 6.27
C SER A 160 22.92 -2.53 6.28
N LEU A 161 21.72 -2.60 5.70
CA LEU A 161 20.77 -1.46 5.67
C LEU A 161 19.68 -1.51 6.77
N TRP A 162 19.54 -2.63 7.48
CA TRP A 162 18.61 -2.78 8.58
C TRP A 162 19.28 -3.47 9.78
N ASN A 163 20.12 -2.71 10.50
CA ASN A 163 20.63 -3.12 11.82
C ASN A 163 19.51 -3.04 12.87
N GLY A 164 18.51 -3.91 12.73
CA GLY A 164 17.31 -3.94 13.56
C GLY A 164 16.64 -5.30 13.50
N GLY A 165 17.37 -6.33 13.95
CA GLY A 165 16.96 -7.73 14.15
C GLY A 165 15.49 -8.07 13.88
N PHE A 166 15.15 -8.36 12.62
CA PHE A 166 13.95 -9.10 12.25
C PHE A 166 14.35 -10.12 11.19
N GLY A 167 14.26 -11.41 11.55
CA GLY A 167 14.77 -12.51 10.74
C GLY A 167 14.15 -12.58 9.34
N LEU A 168 15.03 -12.74 8.34
CA LEU A 168 14.83 -13.32 7.01
C LEU A 168 13.40 -13.15 6.46
N LEU A 169 13.04 -11.91 6.13
CA LEU A 169 12.06 -11.68 5.08
C LEU A 169 12.79 -11.80 3.74
N TRP A 170 12.29 -12.68 2.87
CA TRP A 170 12.47 -12.51 1.43
C TRP A 170 11.72 -11.24 1.02
N LEU A 171 12.37 -10.09 1.21
CA LEU A 171 11.97 -8.80 0.67
C LEU A 171 12.53 -8.75 -0.76
N GLN A 172 11.66 -8.97 -1.73
CA GLN A 172 12.01 -8.75 -3.13
C GLN A 172 11.82 -7.26 -3.42
N CYS A 173 12.78 -6.42 -3.04
CA CYS A 173 12.78 -5.02 -3.47
C CYS A 173 13.22 -4.94 -4.93
N ILE A 174 12.47 -4.20 -5.75
CA ILE A 174 12.87 -3.90 -7.13
C ILE A 174 13.14 -2.39 -7.23
N LEU A 175 14.31 -2.03 -7.78
CA LEU A 175 14.72 -0.65 -7.99
C LEU A 175 14.39 -0.19 -9.41
N TYR A 176 13.79 0.98 -9.51
CA TYR A 176 13.43 1.64 -10.76
C TYR A 176 13.93 3.08 -10.76
N ARG A 177 14.17 3.64 -11.95
CA ARG A 177 14.33 5.07 -12.15
C ARG A 177 13.03 5.62 -12.73
N LEU A 178 12.42 6.57 -12.05
CA LEU A 178 11.38 7.40 -12.64
C LEU A 178 12.07 8.52 -13.42
N HIS A 179 11.76 8.65 -14.69
CA HIS A 179 12.13 9.81 -15.50
C HIS A 179 10.89 10.69 -15.69
N MET A 180 10.88 11.89 -15.12
CA MET A 180 9.78 12.85 -15.33
C MET A 180 10.23 13.92 -16.34
N ARG A 181 9.60 13.95 -17.53
CA ARG A 181 9.92 14.94 -18.58
C ARG A 181 9.26 16.30 -18.33
#